data_AF-A0A5B7ILL2-F1
#
_entry.id   AF-A0A5B7ILL2-F1
#
_cell.length_a   1.000
_cell.length_b   1.000
_cell.length_c   1.000
_cell.angle_alpha   90.00
_cell.angle_beta   90.00
_cell.angle_gamma   90.00
#
_symmetry.space_group_name_H-M   'P 1'
#
loop_
_entity.id
_entity.type
_entity.pdbx_description
1 polymer ?
#
loop_
_entity_poly.entity_id
_entity_poly.type
_entity_poly.pdbx_seq_one_letter_code
_entity_poly.pdbx_strand_id
1 'polypeptide(L)' 'MAIFELLDYIVNEPPPRLPPGVFSPEFIDLVDRCLKKSPSERADLTTLQVRVAHMKRGLRRGSFKKLIIR' A
#
# COMPACT_ATOMS: atom_id res chain seq x y z
N MET A 1 -14.73 11.13 -18.09
CA MET A 1 -13.91 9.91 -18.14
C MET A 1 -14.86 8.73 -18.27
N ALA A 2 -14.81 8.04 -19.40
CA ALA A 2 -15.58 6.82 -19.65
C ALA A 2 -14.80 5.58 -19.16
N ILE A 3 -15.48 4.43 -19.01
CA ILE A 3 -14.86 3.20 -18.49
C ILE A 3 -13.67 2.71 -19.35
N PHE A 4 -13.76 2.85 -20.68
CA PHE A 4 -12.69 2.42 -21.58
C PHE A 4 -11.44 3.29 -21.47
N GLU A 5 -11.61 4.61 -21.26
CA GLU A 5 -10.50 5.53 -21.01
C GLU A 5 -9.79 5.17 -19.70
N LEU A 6 -10.54 4.75 -18.67
CA LEU A 6 -9.97 4.30 -17.40
C LEU A 6 -9.20 2.98 -17.54
N LEU A 7 -9.73 2.02 -18.31
CA LEU A 7 -9.02 0.77 -18.58
C LEU A 7 -7.72 1.03 -19.34
N ASP A 8 -7.77 1.90 -20.35
CA ASP A 8 -6.59 2.30 -21.10
C ASP A 8 -5.52 2.94 -20.20
N TYR A 9 -5.94 3.85 -19.31
CA TYR A 9 -5.07 4.43 -18.29
C TYR A 9 -4.46 3.35 -17.36
N ILE A 10 -5.28 2.43 -16.83
CA ILE A 10 -4.80 1.34 -15.95
C ILE A 10 -3.84 0.39 -16.67
N VAL A 11 -3.91 0.25 -17.99
CA VAL A 11 -3.01 -0.63 -18.76
C VAL A 11 -1.74 0.11 -19.17
N ASN A 12 -1.86 1.33 -19.69
CA ASN A 12 -0.77 2.01 -20.39
C ASN A 12 0.00 3.03 -19.52
N GLU A 13 -0.65 3.68 -18.55
CA GLU A 13 0.00 4.70 -17.73
C GLU A 13 0.77 4.09 -16.54
N PRO A 14 1.80 4.76 -16.00
CA PRO A 14 2.54 4.24 -14.85
C PRO A 14 1.62 4.05 -13.62
N PRO A 15 1.94 3.09 -12.74
CA PRO A 15 1.14 2.86 -11.55
C PRO A 15 1.18 4.09 -10.64
N PRO A 16 0.05 4.43 -10.00
CA PRO A 16 0.01 5.56 -9.06
C PRO A 16 0.87 5.26 -7.83
N ARG A 17 1.40 6.32 -7.22
CA ARG A 17 2.21 6.25 -5.99
C ARG A 17 1.58 7.08 -4.89
N LEU A 18 1.82 6.67 -3.64
CA LEU A 18 1.39 7.43 -2.50
C LEU A 18 2.25 8.69 -2.30
N PRO A 19 1.67 9.81 -1.84
CA PRO A 19 2.41 11.04 -1.60
C PRO A 19 3.41 10.84 -0.44
N PRO A 20 4.68 11.24 -0.61
CA PRO A 20 5.67 11.20 0.46
C PRO A 20 5.30 12.18 1.58
N GLY A 21 5.69 11.87 2.82
CA GLY A 21 5.45 12.73 3.99
C GLY A 21 4.06 12.64 4.61
N VAL A 22 3.08 12.03 3.93
CA VAL A 22 1.74 11.75 4.48
C VAL A 22 1.68 10.35 5.10
N PHE A 23 2.32 9.38 4.44
CA PHE A 23 2.34 7.98 4.86
C PHE A 23 3.73 7.55 5.31
N SER A 24 3.81 6.49 6.12
CA SER A 24 5.10 5.94 6.52
C SER A 24 5.83 5.34 5.30
N PRO A 25 7.17 5.41 5.25
CA PRO A 25 7.95 4.84 4.15
C PRO A 25 7.64 3.36 3.89
N GLU A 26 7.38 2.59 4.96
CA GLU A 26 7.06 1.17 4.88
C GLU A 26 5.69 0.92 4.24
N PHE A 27 4.73 1.81 4.46
CA PHE A 27 3.40 1.73 3.84
C PHE A 27 3.45 2.12 2.36
N ILE A 28 4.23 3.15 2.02
CA ILE A 28 4.47 3.54 0.63
C ILE A 28 5.13 2.37 -0.13
N ASP A 29 6.21 1.79 0.39
CA ASP A 29 6.89 0.65 -0.23
C ASP A 29 5.98 -0.62 -0.28
N LEU A 30 5.08 -0.82 0.68
CA LEU A 30 4.09 -1.91 0.61
C LEU A 30 3.17 -1.74 -0.62
N VAL A 31 2.57 -0.55 -0.77
CA VAL A 31 1.64 -0.25 -1.86
C VAL A 31 2.34 -0.27 -3.22
N ASP A 32 3.55 0.28 -3.32
CA ASP A 32 4.34 0.30 -4.55
C ASP A 32 4.63 -1.11 -5.09
N ARG A 33 4.80 -2.10 -4.21
CA ARG A 33 5.02 -3.51 -4.61
C ARG A 33 3.75 -4.22 -5.06
N CYS A 34 2.59 -3.82 -4.55
CA CYS A 34 1.30 -4.33 -5.00
C CYS A 34 0.94 -3.79 -6.39
N LEU A 35 1.34 -2.56 -6.69
CA LEU A 35 0.98 -1.85 -7.93
C LEU A 35 1.99 -2.04 -9.07
N LYS A 36 2.94 -2.97 -8.94
CA LYS A 36 3.83 -3.33 -10.05
C LYS A 36 3.03 -3.81 -11.26
N LYS A 37 3.30 -3.20 -12.41
CA LYS A 37 2.65 -3.50 -13.70
C LYS A 37 2.96 -4.91 -14.15
N SER A 38 4.23 -5.27 -14.17
CA SER A 38 4.66 -6.63 -14.50
C SER A 38 4.23 -7.59 -13.38
N PRO A 39 3.44 -8.64 -13.69
CA PRO A 39 3.03 -9.62 -12.68
C PRO A 39 4.22 -10.36 -12.05
N SER A 40 5.31 -10.58 -12.78
CA SER A 40 6.51 -11.24 -12.26
C SER A 40 7.31 -10.38 -11.26
N GLU A 41 7.18 -9.06 -11.35
CA GLU A 41 7.78 -8.12 -10.40
C GLU A 41 6.87 -7.79 -9.21
N ARG A 42 5.58 -8.11 -9.33
CA ARG A 42 4.60 -7.87 -8.28
C ARG A 42 4.83 -8.83 -7.13
N ALA A 43 4.87 -8.28 -5.92
CA ALA A 43 5.10 -9.09 -4.73
C ALA A 43 3.98 -10.12 -4.54
N ASP A 44 4.37 -11.34 -4.18
CA ASP A 44 3.47 -12.42 -3.81
C ASP A 44 2.96 -12.27 -2.36
N LEU A 45 1.98 -13.08 -2.00
CA LEU A 45 1.38 -13.03 -0.67
C LEU A 45 2.40 -13.33 0.44
N THR A 46 3.31 -14.27 0.21
CA THR A 46 4.39 -14.65 1.12
C THR A 46 5.30 -13.46 1.44
N THR A 47 5.73 -12.72 0.42
CA THR A 47 6.57 -11.51 0.59
C THR A 47 5.81 -10.39 1.29
N LEU A 48 4.53 -10.19 0.94
CA LEU A 48 3.69 -9.14 1.54
C LEU A 48 3.42 -9.39 3.03
N GLN A 49 3.15 -10.64 3.42
CA GLN A 49 2.87 -11.01 4.81
C GLN A 49 4.06 -10.71 5.75
N VAL A 50 5.28 -11.03 5.31
CA VAL A 50 6.51 -10.70 6.06
C VAL A 50 6.59 -9.19 6.29
N ARG A 51 6.36 -8.38 5.26
CA ARG A 51 6.46 -6.91 5.33
C ARG A 51 5.36 -6.28 6.18
N VAL A 52 4.13 -6.79 6.09
CA VAL A 52 3.04 -6.37 7.00
C VAL A 52 3.38 -6.69 8.45
N ALA A 53 4.03 -7.82 8.73
CA ALA A 53 4.49 -8.14 10.08
C ALA A 53 5.56 -7.14 10.58
N HIS A 54 6.43 -6.62 9.71
CA HIS A 54 7.35 -5.53 10.06
C HIS A 54 6.62 -4.22 10.34
N MET A 55 5.58 -3.87 9.58
CA MET A 55 4.77 -2.68 9.81
C MET A 55 4.03 -2.72 11.17
N LYS A 56 3.50 -3.89 11.56
CA LYS A 56 2.81 -4.08 12.84
C LYS A 56 3.72 -3.90 14.07
N ARG A 57 5.04 -3.96 13.92
CA ARG A 57 5.99 -3.71 15.02
C ARG A 57 6.08 -2.22 15.41
N GLY A 58 5.63 -1.31 14.55
CA GLY A 58 5.48 0.13 14.85
C GLY A 58 4.11 0.51 15.42
N LEU A 59 3.11 -0.37 15.32
CA LEU A 59 1.78 -0.14 15.87
C LEU A 59 1.80 -0.47 17.37
N ARG A 60 2.15 0.54 18.19
CA ARG A 60 1.97 0.48 19.66
C ARG A 60 0.56 -0.04 19.94
N ARG A 61 0.42 -1.15 20.67
CA ARG A 61 -0.83 -1.79 21.10
C ARG A 61 -1.68 -0.91 22.06
N GLY A 62 -1.72 0.41 21.88
CA GLY A 62 -2.02 1.36 22.95
C GLY A 62 -3.09 2.42 22.69
N SER A 63 -3.62 2.61 21.48
CA SER A 63 -4.60 3.71 21.25
C SER A 63 -6.07 3.31 21.26
N PHE A 64 -6.42 2.03 21.19
CA PHE A 64 -7.85 1.65 21.24
C PHE A 64 -8.48 1.81 22.63
N LYS A 65 -7.68 1.89 23.70
CA LYS A 65 -8.18 2.13 25.06
C LYS A 65 -8.27 3.61 25.45
N LYS A 66 -7.79 4.55 24.62
CA LYS A 66 -7.79 5.98 24.95
C LYS A 66 -8.90 6.79 24.27
N LEU A 67 -9.74 6.15 23.45
CA LEU A 67 -10.84 6.81 22.74
C LEU A 67 -12.22 6.56 23.35
N ILE A 68 -12.35 5.64 24.32
CA ILE A 68 -13.65 5.33 24.98
C ILE A 68 -13.82 6.11 26.31
N ILE A 69 -12.81 6.88 26.72
CA ILE A 69 -12.91 7.79 27.88
C ILE A 69 -12.30 9.14 27.50
N ARG A 70 -13.01 9.90 26.68
CA ARG A 70 -12.91 11.36 26.63
C ARG A 70 -14.13 11.98 25.98
#